data_AF-A0AAX7V708-F1
#
_entry.id   AF-A0AAX7V708-F1
#
_cell.length_a   1.000
_cell.length_b   1.000
_cell.length_c   1.000
_cell.angle_alpha   90.00
_cell.angle_beta   90.00
_cell.angle_gamma   90.00
#
_symmetry.space_group_name_H-M   'P 1'
#
loop_
_entity.id
_entity.type
_entity.pdbx_description
1 polymer ?
#
loop_
_entity_poly.entity_id
_entity_poly.type
_entity_poly.pdbx_seq_one_letter_code
_entity_poly.pdbx_strand_id
1 'polypeptide(L)'
;MHFVTTPAAVLCLLAGASVAIHAPETVFLDKEQATSLISRQKRNTPSTLEQACMEKVCSYEEARKFFQDTYRTDIFWSVYVDGDQCAEKPCKNGAMCSDSVGGFDCVCKSGFTGALCEKDETLCTLEKDQGCSQFCKPGYISYECSCARGWKLNTDKKQCVPQVEYPCGKAVRLQQLQGKLSRISTSNPEGIACLSSECPWQAVLVSSESAGFCSGVILKENFVLTTAQCAKKYSSFQVVVGKDSSSNTDQQTLYVKVIHVHPRYVEGRPENDLAVIELRDRIIFKRHMIAACLPERDFAESVLMAGDYTTVVTGWKEPQQGSAFQGSLTLNTLVYNKLPMCLETHGNLMTNKMGCTAPRENAGCTMSSGSPLLTLYRDVFFLTGVVSQPTGVDCSKGYIFQKVSRHLGWLRQRIGSR
;
A
#
# COMPACT_ATOMS: atom_id res chain seq x y z
N MET A 1 -58.31 15.77 -72.99
CA MET A 1 -58.95 14.96 -74.04
C MET A 1 -58.40 13.55 -73.95
N HIS A 2 -59.32 12.58 -73.88
CA HIS A 2 -59.08 11.14 -73.82
C HIS A 2 -58.30 10.60 -75.03
N PHE A 3 -57.67 9.42 -74.86
CA PHE A 3 -57.91 8.16 -75.61
C PHE A 3 -56.79 7.17 -75.19
N VAL A 4 -57.04 6.21 -74.28
CA VAL A 4 -57.63 4.86 -74.46
C VAL A 4 -56.81 3.97 -75.42
N THR A 5 -56.20 2.90 -74.90
CA THR A 5 -56.52 1.49 -75.23
C THR A 5 -55.54 0.52 -74.53
N THR A 6 -56.11 -0.46 -73.82
CA THR A 6 -55.52 -1.75 -73.39
C THR A 6 -55.80 -2.81 -74.49
N PRO A 7 -55.56 -4.16 -74.34
CA PRO A 7 -54.80 -4.97 -73.36
C PRO A 7 -53.92 -6.10 -74.00
N ALA A 8 -53.08 -6.78 -73.19
CA ALA A 8 -52.90 -8.25 -73.24
C ALA A 8 -52.08 -8.73 -72.02
N ALA A 9 -52.67 -9.65 -71.24
CA ALA A 9 -52.07 -10.38 -70.12
C ALA A 9 -51.15 -11.52 -70.65
N VAL A 10 -50.21 -12.14 -69.92
CA VAL A 10 -50.42 -13.07 -68.80
C VAL A 10 -49.06 -13.45 -68.15
N LEU A 11 -49.04 -13.42 -66.81
CA LEU A 11 -48.23 -14.14 -65.80
C LEU A 11 -46.86 -14.75 -66.14
N CYS A 12 -45.82 -14.37 -65.36
CA CYS A 12 -45.04 -15.30 -64.53
C CYS A 12 -44.09 -14.62 -63.52
N LEU A 13 -44.11 -15.16 -62.29
CA LEU A 13 -43.01 -15.31 -61.32
C LEU A 13 -42.53 -14.09 -60.52
N LEU A 14 -42.95 -14.07 -59.25
CA LEU A 14 -42.41 -13.26 -58.17
C LEU A 14 -41.48 -14.07 -57.26
N ALA A 15 -40.47 -13.34 -56.80
CA ALA A 15 -39.87 -13.36 -55.46
C ALA A 15 -38.66 -14.27 -55.18
N GLY A 16 -37.55 -13.60 -54.84
CA GLY A 16 -36.88 -13.87 -53.56
C GLY A 16 -35.46 -14.44 -53.64
N ALA A 17 -34.48 -13.60 -53.96
CA ALA A 17 -33.07 -13.91 -53.75
C ALA A 17 -32.66 -13.55 -52.31
N SER A 18 -32.17 -14.52 -51.55
CA SER A 18 -31.40 -14.30 -50.31
C SER A 18 -30.33 -15.37 -50.23
N VAL A 19 -29.09 -14.96 -50.50
CA VAL A 19 -27.89 -15.80 -50.45
C VAL A 19 -27.54 -16.06 -48.99
N ALA A 20 -27.63 -17.31 -48.56
CA ALA A 20 -27.12 -17.76 -47.26
C ALA A 20 -25.63 -18.13 -47.39
N ILE A 21 -24.81 -17.45 -46.60
CA ILE A 21 -23.38 -17.70 -46.40
C ILE A 21 -23.20 -19.08 -45.75
N HIS A 22 -22.47 -19.97 -46.41
CA HIS A 22 -22.04 -21.26 -45.86
C HIS A 22 -21.12 -21.05 -44.65
N ALA A 23 -21.56 -21.50 -43.48
CA ALA A 23 -20.66 -21.78 -42.34
C ALA A 23 -19.89 -23.09 -42.63
N PRO A 24 -18.64 -23.25 -42.11
CA PRO A 24 -17.87 -24.44 -42.36
C PRO A 24 -18.58 -25.65 -41.75
N GLU A 25 -18.72 -26.72 -42.52
CA GLU A 25 -19.24 -27.99 -42.03
C GLU A 25 -18.41 -28.45 -40.82
N THR A 26 -19.02 -28.40 -39.64
CA THR A 26 -18.46 -29.05 -38.46
C THR A 26 -18.52 -30.55 -38.70
N VAL A 27 -17.36 -31.18 -38.88
CA VAL A 27 -17.22 -32.65 -39.02
C VAL A 27 -17.57 -33.38 -37.72
N PHE A 28 -17.93 -32.66 -36.65
CA PHE A 28 -18.33 -33.22 -35.35
C PHE A 28 -19.80 -32.93 -35.06
N LEU A 29 -20.52 -34.00 -34.72
CA LEU A 29 -21.91 -33.98 -34.27
C LEU A 29 -22.01 -33.39 -32.86
N ASP A 30 -23.05 -32.59 -32.60
CA ASP A 30 -23.37 -32.13 -31.25
C ASP A 30 -23.85 -33.30 -30.36
N LYS A 31 -23.71 -33.18 -29.03
CA LYS A 31 -23.93 -34.27 -28.07
C LYS A 31 -25.31 -34.95 -28.22
N GLU A 32 -26.36 -34.19 -28.45
CA GLU A 32 -27.71 -34.75 -28.63
C GLU A 32 -27.87 -35.47 -29.98
N GLN A 33 -27.22 -34.95 -31.03
CA GLN A 33 -27.23 -35.53 -32.38
C GLN A 33 -26.31 -36.76 -32.51
N ALA A 34 -25.20 -36.78 -31.78
CA ALA A 34 -24.32 -37.94 -31.67
C ALA A 34 -25.03 -39.10 -30.96
N THR A 35 -25.84 -38.81 -29.95
CA THR A 35 -26.58 -39.81 -29.18
C THR A 35 -27.71 -40.46 -29.98
N SER A 36 -28.31 -39.73 -30.93
CA SER A 36 -29.39 -40.25 -31.79
C SER A 36 -28.90 -41.12 -32.96
N LEU A 37 -27.62 -41.04 -33.33
CA LEU A 37 -27.01 -41.82 -34.41
C LEU A 37 -26.34 -43.12 -33.93
N ILE A 38 -26.13 -43.27 -32.62
CA ILE A 38 -25.60 -44.51 -32.02
C ILE A 38 -26.74 -45.51 -31.85
N SER A 39 -27.06 -46.26 -32.90
CA SER A 39 -27.75 -47.54 -32.74
C SER A 39 -26.69 -48.64 -32.52
N ARG A 40 -26.59 -49.15 -31.29
CA ARG A 40 -25.71 -50.28 -30.96
C ARG A 40 -26.21 -51.54 -31.66
N GLN A 41 -25.68 -51.87 -32.82
CA GLN A 41 -25.62 -53.28 -33.25
C GLN A 41 -24.57 -53.99 -32.38
N LYS A 42 -25.02 -54.95 -31.56
CA LYS A 42 -24.12 -55.88 -30.84
C LYS A 42 -23.26 -56.64 -31.86
N ARG A 43 -22.04 -56.16 -32.13
CA ARG A 43 -21.00 -57.00 -32.72
C ARG A 43 -20.42 -57.87 -31.62
N ASN A 44 -20.43 -59.18 -31.86
CA ASN A 44 -19.87 -60.20 -31.00
C ASN A 44 -18.34 -60.27 -31.21
N THR A 45 -17.66 -59.16 -30.93
CA THR A 45 -16.20 -59.03 -30.91
C THR A 45 -15.73 -58.95 -29.45
N PRO A 46 -14.56 -59.50 -29.08
CA PRO A 46 -14.07 -59.40 -27.70
C PRO A 46 -13.94 -57.92 -27.35
N SER A 47 -14.74 -57.45 -26.39
CA SER A 47 -14.63 -56.07 -25.90
C SER A 47 -13.26 -55.93 -25.23
N THR A 48 -12.59 -54.80 -25.45
CA THR A 48 -11.37 -54.49 -24.72
C THR A 48 -11.68 -54.32 -23.23
N LEU A 49 -10.67 -54.53 -22.38
CA LEU A 49 -10.78 -54.56 -20.93
C LEU A 49 -11.49 -53.33 -20.34
N GLU A 50 -11.15 -52.14 -20.86
CA GLU A 50 -11.82 -50.88 -20.51
C GLU A 50 -13.29 -50.89 -20.93
N GLN A 51 -13.58 -51.44 -22.09
CA GLN A 51 -14.93 -51.51 -22.64
C GLN A 51 -15.84 -52.47 -21.85
N ALA A 52 -15.32 -53.56 -21.29
CA ALA A 52 -16.12 -54.50 -20.47
C ALA A 52 -16.54 -53.92 -19.11
N CYS A 53 -15.62 -53.21 -18.43
CA CYS A 53 -15.96 -52.50 -17.20
C CYS A 53 -16.87 -51.29 -17.52
N MET A 54 -16.48 -50.42 -18.45
CA MET A 54 -17.25 -49.21 -18.82
C MET A 54 -18.68 -49.51 -19.31
N GLU A 55 -18.93 -50.70 -19.87
CA GLU A 55 -20.26 -51.09 -20.34
C GLU A 55 -21.16 -51.70 -19.25
N LYS A 56 -20.62 -52.15 -18.10
CA LYS A 56 -21.36 -53.06 -17.21
C LYS A 56 -21.18 -52.94 -15.70
N VAL A 57 -20.49 -51.96 -15.11
CA VAL A 57 -20.64 -51.82 -13.64
C VAL A 57 -19.83 -52.84 -12.81
N CYS A 58 -18.58 -53.19 -13.14
CA CYS A 58 -17.86 -54.24 -12.38
C CYS A 58 -17.59 -53.85 -10.91
N SER A 59 -17.46 -54.83 -10.00
CA SER A 59 -17.07 -54.66 -8.59
C SER A 59 -15.53 -54.67 -8.38
N TYR A 60 -15.03 -54.15 -7.24
CA TYR A 60 -13.59 -54.08 -6.95
C TYR A 60 -12.93 -55.46 -6.96
N GLU A 61 -13.61 -56.47 -6.40
CA GLU A 61 -13.11 -57.85 -6.40
C GLU A 61 -13.07 -58.47 -7.80
N GLU A 62 -13.97 -58.08 -8.68
CA GLU A 62 -13.94 -58.47 -10.09
C GLU A 62 -12.77 -57.79 -10.80
N ALA A 63 -12.59 -56.48 -10.63
CA ALA A 63 -11.44 -55.75 -11.18
C ALA A 63 -10.10 -56.35 -10.71
N ARG A 64 -9.96 -56.66 -9.41
CA ARG A 64 -8.74 -57.23 -8.81
C ARG A 64 -8.36 -58.60 -9.36
N LYS A 65 -9.36 -59.44 -9.68
CA LYS A 65 -9.15 -60.76 -10.29
C LYS A 65 -8.56 -60.65 -11.69
N PHE A 66 -8.80 -59.54 -12.40
CA PHE A 66 -8.32 -59.33 -13.76
C PHE A 66 -6.95 -58.65 -13.83
N PHE A 67 -6.69 -57.58 -13.06
CA PHE A 67 -5.39 -56.89 -13.10
C PHE A 67 -4.27 -57.70 -12.44
N GLN A 68 -4.62 -58.67 -11.56
CA GLN A 68 -3.68 -59.54 -10.83
C GLN A 68 -2.58 -58.78 -10.07
N ASP A 69 -2.75 -57.47 -9.93
CA ASP A 69 -1.83 -56.50 -9.36
C ASP A 69 -2.68 -55.45 -8.64
N THR A 70 -2.44 -55.32 -7.34
CA THR A 70 -3.25 -54.44 -6.47
C THR A 70 -3.05 -52.98 -6.85
N TYR A 71 -1.83 -52.56 -7.17
CA TYR A 71 -1.52 -51.18 -7.54
C TYR A 71 -2.22 -50.76 -8.84
N ARG A 72 -2.23 -51.63 -9.86
CA ARG A 72 -2.96 -51.38 -11.11
C ARG A 72 -4.48 -51.44 -10.95
N THR A 73 -4.97 -52.33 -10.08
CA THR A 73 -6.41 -52.40 -9.75
C THR A 73 -6.85 -51.10 -9.08
N ASP A 74 -6.05 -50.58 -8.15
CA ASP A 74 -6.38 -49.36 -7.40
C ASP A 74 -6.41 -48.12 -8.31
N ILE A 75 -5.45 -47.99 -9.23
CA ILE A 75 -5.43 -46.90 -10.21
C ILE A 75 -6.64 -46.96 -11.15
N PHE A 76 -6.99 -48.16 -11.64
CA PHE A 76 -8.16 -48.31 -12.51
C PHE A 76 -9.46 -48.04 -11.74
N TRP A 77 -9.56 -48.55 -10.51
CA TRP A 77 -10.77 -48.48 -9.71
C TRP A 77 -11.07 -47.08 -9.17
N SER A 78 -10.05 -46.27 -8.83
CA SER A 78 -10.26 -44.86 -8.47
C SER A 78 -11.00 -44.15 -9.62
N VAL A 79 -10.37 -44.13 -10.80
CA VAL A 79 -10.92 -43.45 -12.00
C VAL A 79 -12.28 -44.00 -12.44
N TYR A 80 -12.51 -45.32 -12.28
CA TYR A 80 -13.72 -46.00 -12.73
C TYR A 80 -14.95 -45.78 -11.82
N VAL A 81 -14.76 -45.52 -10.52
CA VAL A 81 -15.88 -45.35 -9.57
C VAL A 81 -16.11 -43.91 -9.16
N ASP A 82 -15.06 -43.09 -9.02
CA ASP A 82 -15.19 -41.72 -8.54
C ASP A 82 -14.82 -40.63 -9.56
N GLY A 83 -14.24 -41.01 -10.72
CA GLY A 83 -13.85 -40.10 -11.81
C GLY A 83 -12.54 -39.35 -11.55
N ASP A 84 -11.99 -38.64 -12.54
CA ASP A 84 -10.79 -37.80 -12.33
C ASP A 84 -11.17 -36.52 -11.58
N GLN A 85 -10.90 -36.44 -10.28
CA GLN A 85 -11.22 -35.22 -9.50
C GLN A 85 -10.28 -34.06 -9.81
N CYS A 86 -9.18 -34.31 -10.50
CA CYS A 86 -8.27 -33.28 -10.98
C CYS A 86 -8.72 -32.63 -12.31
N ALA A 87 -9.74 -33.17 -12.99
CA ALA A 87 -10.21 -32.68 -14.29
C ALA A 87 -10.63 -31.19 -14.26
N GLU A 88 -11.25 -30.74 -13.16
CA GLU A 88 -11.67 -29.35 -12.97
C GLU A 88 -10.53 -28.41 -12.51
N LYS A 89 -9.32 -28.93 -12.33
CA LYS A 89 -8.15 -28.21 -11.80
C LYS A 89 -8.46 -27.52 -10.46
N PRO A 90 -8.84 -28.30 -9.42
CA PRO A 90 -9.22 -27.74 -8.12
C PRO A 90 -8.05 -27.04 -7.41
N CYS A 91 -6.82 -27.55 -7.57
CA CYS A 91 -5.61 -26.99 -6.97
C CYS A 91 -5.26 -25.61 -7.53
N LYS A 92 -5.02 -24.64 -6.64
CA LYS A 92 -4.71 -23.25 -6.97
C LYS A 92 -3.21 -23.01 -7.11
N ASN A 93 -2.86 -21.80 -7.56
CA ASN A 93 -1.49 -21.29 -7.62
C ASN A 93 -0.49 -22.20 -8.38
N GLY A 94 -1.01 -22.93 -9.37
CA GLY A 94 -0.23 -23.83 -10.21
C GLY A 94 0.35 -25.03 -9.44
N ALA A 95 -0.29 -25.45 -8.35
CA ALA A 95 0.00 -26.68 -7.63
C ALA A 95 -0.32 -27.93 -8.48
N MET A 96 0.35 -29.04 -8.16
CA MET A 96 0.14 -30.32 -8.85
C MET A 96 -1.03 -31.05 -8.17
N CYS A 97 -2.03 -31.45 -8.95
CA CYS A 97 -3.15 -32.25 -8.47
C CYS A 97 -2.83 -33.74 -8.65
N SER A 98 -3.01 -34.53 -7.60
CA SER A 98 -2.95 -35.98 -7.64
C SER A 98 -4.32 -36.54 -7.28
N ASP A 99 -4.90 -37.28 -8.21
CA ASP A 99 -6.14 -38.03 -8.01
C ASP A 99 -5.92 -39.13 -6.96
N SER A 100 -6.95 -39.46 -6.16
CA SER A 100 -6.87 -40.44 -5.07
C SER A 100 -8.22 -41.11 -4.82
N VAL A 101 -8.22 -42.29 -4.20
CA VAL A 101 -9.49 -43.01 -3.95
C VAL A 101 -10.38 -42.21 -3.00
N GLY A 102 -11.51 -41.72 -3.50
CA GLY A 102 -12.47 -40.90 -2.75
C GLY A 102 -12.16 -39.40 -2.69
N GLY A 103 -11.22 -38.88 -3.50
CA GLY A 103 -10.91 -37.45 -3.54
C GLY A 103 -9.58 -37.11 -4.24
N PHE A 104 -9.03 -35.93 -3.97
CA PHE A 104 -7.76 -35.50 -4.56
C PHE A 104 -6.86 -34.84 -3.53
N ASP A 105 -5.55 -34.88 -3.79
CA ASP A 105 -4.54 -34.20 -3.01
C ASP A 105 -3.82 -33.15 -3.87
N CYS A 106 -3.64 -31.95 -3.31
CA CYS A 106 -2.87 -30.88 -3.94
C CYS A 106 -1.46 -30.82 -3.36
N VAL A 107 -0.45 -31.02 -4.22
CA VAL A 107 0.96 -30.80 -3.89
C VAL A 107 1.32 -29.35 -4.19
N CYS A 108 1.38 -28.54 -3.13
CA CYS A 108 1.65 -27.11 -3.24
C CYS A 108 3.09 -26.82 -3.65
N LYS A 109 3.26 -25.79 -4.48
CA LYS A 109 4.57 -25.21 -4.75
C LYS A 109 5.10 -24.51 -3.50
N SER A 110 6.42 -24.35 -3.43
CA SER A 110 7.06 -23.58 -2.36
C SER A 110 6.42 -22.19 -2.23
N GLY A 111 6.07 -21.82 -0.99
CA GLY A 111 5.38 -20.56 -0.70
C GLY A 111 3.86 -20.62 -0.72
N PHE A 112 3.25 -21.77 -1.00
CA PHE A 112 1.81 -21.95 -0.93
C PHE A 112 1.42 -23.05 0.06
N THR A 113 0.30 -22.83 0.77
CA THR A 113 -0.25 -23.77 1.77
C THR A 113 -1.77 -23.84 1.64
N GLY A 114 -2.40 -24.74 2.40
CA GLY A 114 -3.85 -24.99 2.34
C GLY A 114 -4.19 -26.25 1.56
N ALA A 115 -5.43 -26.73 1.73
CA ALA A 115 -5.88 -27.97 1.10
C ALA A 115 -5.90 -27.88 -0.43
N LEU A 116 -6.17 -26.68 -0.96
CA LEU A 116 -6.16 -26.38 -2.39
C LEU A 116 -4.96 -25.52 -2.77
N CYS A 117 -3.96 -25.39 -1.90
CA CYS A 117 -2.82 -24.48 -2.07
C CYS A 117 -3.24 -23.01 -2.28
N GLU A 118 -4.36 -22.61 -1.69
CA GLU A 118 -4.99 -21.31 -1.86
C GLU A 118 -4.31 -20.19 -1.05
N LYS A 119 -3.56 -20.54 0.00
CA LYS A 119 -2.88 -19.58 0.87
C LYS A 119 -1.49 -19.29 0.33
N ASP A 120 -1.22 -18.01 0.13
CA ASP A 120 0.07 -17.52 -0.36
C ASP A 120 0.91 -16.98 0.81
N GLU A 121 1.91 -17.73 1.23
CA GLU A 121 2.84 -17.38 2.31
C GLU A 121 3.92 -16.38 1.85
N THR A 122 4.01 -16.11 0.54
CA THR A 122 5.00 -15.17 -0.02
C THR A 122 4.55 -13.72 0.09
N LEU A 123 3.24 -13.49 0.26
CA LEU A 123 2.64 -12.16 0.26
C LEU A 123 2.68 -11.49 1.64
N CYS A 124 2.86 -10.18 1.61
CA CYS A 124 2.79 -9.33 2.80
C CYS A 124 1.33 -9.10 3.20
N THR A 125 0.89 -9.78 4.27
CA THR A 125 -0.42 -9.50 4.89
C THR A 125 -0.38 -8.20 5.69
N LEU A 126 -1.43 -7.40 5.56
CA LEU A 126 -1.63 -6.13 6.27
C LEU A 126 -2.64 -6.24 7.43
N GLU A 127 -3.18 -7.43 7.68
CA GLU A 127 -4.13 -7.67 8.78
C GLU A 127 -3.50 -7.32 10.12
N LYS A 128 -4.26 -6.67 11.01
CA LYS A 128 -3.77 -6.03 12.24
C LYS A 128 -2.92 -6.95 13.13
N ASP A 129 -3.26 -8.23 13.20
CA ASP A 129 -2.63 -9.21 14.10
C ASP A 129 -1.76 -10.26 13.36
N GLN A 130 -1.56 -10.09 12.05
CA GLN A 130 -0.76 -10.99 11.22
C GLN A 130 0.37 -10.25 10.51
N GLY A 131 1.33 -10.98 9.93
CA GLY A 131 2.40 -10.38 9.13
C GLY A 131 3.47 -9.63 9.94
N CYS A 132 4.19 -8.75 9.25
CA CYS A 132 5.28 -7.98 9.83
C CYS A 132 4.76 -6.79 10.64
N SER A 133 5.34 -6.56 11.81
CA SER A 133 5.00 -5.40 12.64
C SER A 133 5.42 -4.05 12.06
N GLN A 134 6.38 -4.02 11.13
CA GLN A 134 6.86 -2.82 10.47
C GLN A 134 7.00 -3.06 8.96
N PHE A 135 8.21 -3.32 8.45
CA PHE A 135 8.43 -3.49 7.01
C PHE A 135 8.30 -4.95 6.60
N CYS A 136 7.73 -5.18 5.42
CA CYS A 136 7.58 -6.49 4.81
C CYS A 136 8.09 -6.46 3.37
N LYS A 137 8.83 -7.49 2.97
CA LYS A 137 9.24 -7.74 1.58
C LYS A 137 8.75 -9.12 1.15
N PRO A 138 8.03 -9.22 0.02
CA PRO A 138 7.69 -10.52 -0.54
C PRO A 138 8.95 -11.33 -0.85
N GLY A 139 8.90 -12.64 -0.65
CA GLY A 139 10.00 -13.56 -0.94
C GLY A 139 9.55 -14.73 -1.79
N TYR A 140 10.41 -15.73 -1.98
CA TYR A 140 10.08 -16.90 -2.81
C TYR A 140 9.36 -18.00 -2.02
N ILE A 141 9.76 -18.21 -0.77
CA ILE A 141 9.17 -19.23 0.13
C ILE A 141 8.27 -18.59 1.17
N SER A 142 8.68 -17.42 1.68
CA SER A 142 7.88 -16.62 2.61
C SER A 142 8.27 -15.16 2.46
N TYR A 143 7.43 -14.26 2.95
CA TYR A 143 7.84 -12.87 3.13
C TYR A 143 8.90 -12.73 4.22
N GLU A 144 9.68 -11.65 4.12
CA GLU A 144 10.72 -11.28 5.09
C GLU A 144 10.37 -9.96 5.78
N CYS A 145 10.43 -9.98 7.12
CA CYS A 145 10.20 -8.79 7.92
C CYS A 145 11.51 -8.05 8.23
N SER A 146 11.43 -6.73 8.30
CA SER A 146 12.53 -5.89 8.77
C SER A 146 12.02 -4.69 9.56
N CYS A 147 12.91 -4.08 10.34
CA CYS A 147 12.56 -3.04 11.29
C CYS A 147 13.25 -1.70 10.98
N ALA A 148 12.64 -0.63 11.48
CA ALA A 148 13.17 0.73 11.44
C ALA A 148 14.34 0.92 12.41
N ARG A 149 15.01 2.07 12.30
CA ARG A 149 16.19 2.40 13.11
C ARG A 149 15.89 2.37 14.61
N GLY A 150 16.73 1.67 15.37
CA GLY A 150 16.55 1.50 16.81
C GLY A 150 15.61 0.36 17.21
N TRP A 151 15.07 -0.38 16.23
CA TRP A 151 14.26 -1.57 16.45
C TRP A 151 15.00 -2.81 15.92
N LYS A 152 14.78 -3.96 16.55
CA LYS A 152 15.29 -5.27 16.12
C LYS A 152 14.17 -6.28 16.00
N LEU A 153 14.36 -7.26 15.13
CA LEU A 153 13.41 -8.35 14.95
C LEU A 153 13.46 -9.30 16.16
N ASN A 154 12.30 -9.72 16.63
CA ASN A 154 12.13 -10.69 17.71
C ASN A 154 12.39 -12.12 17.21
N THR A 155 12.37 -13.10 18.12
CA THR A 155 12.58 -14.53 17.81
C THR A 155 11.53 -15.10 16.84
N ASP A 156 10.33 -14.51 16.81
CA ASP A 156 9.25 -14.88 15.89
C ASP A 156 9.48 -14.43 14.43
N LYS A 157 10.56 -13.66 14.18
CA LYS A 157 10.90 -13.06 12.89
C LYS A 157 9.81 -12.15 12.29
N LYS A 158 8.87 -11.66 13.10
CA LYS A 158 7.74 -10.81 12.66
C LYS A 158 7.59 -9.53 13.47
N GLN A 159 7.79 -9.62 14.78
CA GLN A 159 7.66 -8.47 15.69
C GLN A 159 8.96 -7.70 15.81
N CYS A 160 8.87 -6.38 15.78
CA CYS A 160 9.97 -5.46 15.98
C CYS A 160 9.92 -4.95 17.41
N VAL A 161 10.96 -5.26 18.18
CA VAL A 161 11.12 -4.82 19.57
C VAL A 161 12.19 -3.73 19.66
N PRO A 162 12.12 -2.80 20.62
CA PRO A 162 13.17 -1.80 20.82
C PRO A 162 14.54 -2.45 21.01
N GLN A 163 15.52 -2.00 20.21
CA GLN A 163 16.94 -2.35 20.38
C GLN A 163 17.68 -1.33 21.24
N VAL A 164 17.22 -0.08 21.20
CA VAL A 164 17.78 1.04 21.97
C VAL A 164 16.71 1.64 22.89
N GLU A 165 17.13 2.42 23.88
CA GLU A 165 16.23 3.03 24.87
C GLU A 165 15.18 3.97 24.23
N TYR A 166 15.61 4.77 23.25
CA TYR A 166 14.80 5.74 22.52
C TYR A 166 14.76 5.42 21.03
N PRO A 167 14.04 4.37 20.60
CA PRO A 167 13.96 4.02 19.19
C PRO A 167 13.09 5.05 18.44
N CYS A 168 13.29 5.16 17.12
CA CYS A 168 12.54 6.15 16.34
C CYS A 168 11.04 5.90 16.43
N GLY A 169 10.24 6.97 16.30
CA GLY A 169 8.80 6.90 16.10
C GLY A 169 8.00 6.28 17.26
N LYS A 170 8.65 5.88 18.36
CA LYS A 170 7.98 5.24 19.49
C LYS A 170 6.98 6.19 20.10
N ALA A 171 5.71 5.84 20.01
CA ALA A 171 4.66 6.66 20.56
C ALA A 171 4.61 6.50 22.09
N VAL A 172 4.56 7.62 22.81
CA VAL A 172 4.49 7.67 24.27
C VAL A 172 3.03 7.87 24.68
N ARG A 173 2.53 7.04 25.60
CA ARG A 173 1.13 7.11 26.12
C ARG A 173 0.08 7.02 24.99
N LEU A 174 0.25 6.06 24.08
CA LEU A 174 -0.60 5.84 22.91
C LEU A 174 -2.10 5.84 23.18
N GLN A 175 -2.56 5.19 24.25
CA GLN A 175 -3.99 5.15 24.58
C GLN A 175 -4.57 6.55 24.83
N GLN A 176 -3.82 7.41 25.53
CA GLN A 176 -4.23 8.79 25.78
C GLN A 176 -4.20 9.61 24.48
N LEU A 177 -3.15 9.43 23.67
CA LEU A 177 -3.02 10.11 22.39
C LEU A 177 -4.12 9.69 21.41
N GLN A 178 -4.43 8.40 21.28
CA GLN A 178 -5.52 7.88 20.46
C GLN A 178 -6.88 8.42 20.91
N GLY A 179 -7.13 8.48 22.23
CA GLY A 179 -8.33 9.10 22.79
C GLY A 179 -8.43 10.60 22.49
N LYS A 180 -7.30 11.31 22.34
CA LYS A 180 -7.28 12.70 21.87
C LYS A 180 -7.51 12.81 20.36
N LEU A 181 -6.87 11.95 19.56
CA LEU A 181 -6.98 11.93 18.10
C LEU A 181 -8.41 11.63 17.62
N SER A 182 -9.12 10.73 18.28
CA SER A 182 -10.52 10.43 17.96
C SER A 182 -11.45 11.62 18.19
N ARG A 183 -11.14 12.50 19.16
CA ARG A 183 -11.89 13.76 19.40
C ARG A 183 -11.61 14.82 18.34
N ILE A 184 -10.40 14.88 17.79
CA ILE A 184 -10.04 15.81 16.70
C ILE A 184 -10.85 15.50 15.46
N SER A 185 -10.98 14.21 15.12
CA SER A 185 -11.72 13.77 13.94
C SER A 185 -13.21 14.13 13.98
N THR A 186 -13.78 14.38 15.16
CA THR A 186 -15.22 14.57 15.35
C THR A 186 -15.63 16.01 15.71
N SER A 187 -14.75 16.82 16.30
CA SER A 187 -15.21 18.06 16.97
C SER A 187 -14.26 19.26 17.00
N ASN A 188 -12.98 19.12 16.59
CA ASN A 188 -12.02 20.23 16.68
C ASN A 188 -11.18 20.40 15.39
N PRO A 189 -11.60 21.28 14.46
CA PRO A 189 -10.90 21.52 13.19
C PRO A 189 -9.54 22.22 13.34
N GLU A 190 -9.34 23.02 14.40
CA GLU A 190 -8.13 23.81 14.60
C GLU A 190 -6.94 22.99 15.14
N GLY A 191 -7.19 21.74 15.57
CA GLY A 191 -6.19 20.87 16.20
C GLY A 191 -6.10 21.07 17.70
N ILE A 192 -5.27 20.27 18.35
CA ILE A 192 -5.07 20.30 19.81
C ILE A 192 -3.65 20.73 20.14
N ALA A 193 -3.46 21.36 21.31
CA ALA A 193 -2.12 21.59 21.83
C ALA A 193 -1.40 20.24 22.03
N CYS A 194 -0.22 20.11 21.44
CA CYS A 194 0.66 18.97 21.61
C CYS A 194 1.76 19.30 22.61
N LEU A 195 1.86 18.50 23.67
CA LEU A 195 2.97 18.60 24.61
C LEU A 195 4.24 18.03 23.97
N SER A 196 5.41 18.49 24.42
CA SER A 196 6.72 17.98 23.96
C SER A 196 6.81 16.44 24.06
N SER A 197 6.22 15.87 25.10
CA SER A 197 6.15 14.41 25.31
C SER A 197 5.26 13.65 24.33
N GLU A 198 4.33 14.33 23.67
CA GLU A 198 3.40 13.74 22.68
C GLU A 198 3.92 13.90 21.24
N CYS A 199 4.71 14.94 20.98
CA CYS A 199 5.33 15.24 19.69
C CYS A 199 6.87 15.32 19.78
N PRO A 200 7.57 14.24 20.19
CA PRO A 200 8.98 14.27 20.56
C PRO A 200 9.97 14.44 19.39
N TRP A 201 9.50 14.29 18.15
CA TRP A 201 10.29 14.49 16.92
C TRP A 201 10.30 15.95 16.43
N GLN A 202 9.51 16.81 17.05
CA GLN A 202 9.34 18.18 16.58
C GLN A 202 10.60 19.03 16.84
N ALA A 203 11.07 19.70 15.80
CA ALA A 203 12.10 20.73 15.88
C ALA A 203 11.55 22.08 15.43
N VAL A 204 12.14 23.15 15.93
CA VAL A 204 11.87 24.53 15.51
C VAL A 204 13.17 25.21 15.09
N LEU A 205 13.14 25.91 13.97
CA LEU A 205 14.25 26.73 13.50
C LEU A 205 14.07 28.16 14.03
N VAL A 206 15.10 28.68 14.67
CA VAL A 206 15.11 30.01 15.31
C VAL A 206 16.31 30.82 14.81
N SER A 207 16.14 32.12 14.59
CA SER A 207 17.20 33.04 14.19
C SER A 207 17.30 34.21 15.17
N SER A 208 18.26 35.11 14.98
CA SER A 208 18.32 36.36 15.75
C SER A 208 17.09 37.25 15.53
N GLU A 209 16.44 37.12 14.38
CA GLU A 209 15.28 37.93 13.97
C GLU A 209 13.94 37.27 14.31
N SER A 210 13.96 35.97 14.64
CA SER A 210 12.76 35.17 14.85
C SER A 210 12.95 34.10 15.92
N ALA A 211 12.07 34.09 16.93
CA ALA A 211 12.00 33.04 17.95
C ALA A 211 11.43 31.69 17.44
N GLY A 212 11.17 31.58 16.14
CA GLY A 212 10.63 30.41 15.47
C GLY A 212 10.04 30.80 14.12
N PHE A 213 10.73 30.50 13.03
CA PHE A 213 10.29 30.87 11.67
C PHE A 213 9.89 29.68 10.80
N CYS A 214 10.38 28.47 11.12
CA CYS A 214 10.07 27.25 10.39
C CYS A 214 10.04 26.03 11.32
N SER A 215 9.27 25.03 10.92
CA SER A 215 9.24 23.73 11.58
C SER A 215 10.29 22.79 10.99
N GLY A 216 10.62 21.75 11.74
CA GLY A 216 11.44 20.65 11.26
C GLY A 216 11.16 19.36 12.03
N VAL A 217 11.78 18.28 11.59
CA VAL A 217 11.64 16.96 12.19
C VAL A 217 12.99 16.31 12.41
N ILE A 218 13.19 15.76 13.61
CA ILE A 218 14.40 15.02 13.97
C ILE A 218 14.42 13.70 13.21
N LEU A 219 15.45 13.48 12.39
CA LEU A 219 15.68 12.21 11.70
C LEU A 219 16.66 11.32 12.43
N LYS A 220 17.63 11.92 13.13
CA LYS A 220 18.76 11.26 13.78
C LYS A 220 19.35 12.18 14.85
N GLU A 221 20.31 11.69 15.64
CA GLU A 221 20.92 12.44 16.74
C GLU A 221 21.59 13.75 16.26
N ASN A 222 21.94 13.89 14.98
CA ASN A 222 22.60 15.09 14.45
C ASN A 222 21.97 15.61 13.15
N PHE A 223 20.77 15.15 12.80
CA PHE A 223 20.11 15.53 11.55
C PHE A 223 18.64 15.88 11.74
N VAL A 224 18.26 17.03 11.19
CA VAL A 224 16.88 17.54 11.16
C VAL A 224 16.48 17.80 9.71
N LEU A 225 15.28 17.37 9.34
CA LEU A 225 14.69 17.62 8.02
C LEU A 225 13.73 18.79 8.09
N THR A 226 13.76 19.63 7.07
CA THR A 226 12.83 20.75 6.85
C THR A 226 12.71 21.02 5.35
N THR A 227 12.02 22.09 4.94
CA THR A 227 11.99 22.53 3.54
C THR A 227 13.24 23.31 3.15
N ALA A 228 13.56 23.33 1.86
CA ALA A 228 14.68 24.12 1.37
C ALA A 228 14.41 25.62 1.48
N GLN A 229 13.16 26.04 1.29
CA GLN A 229 12.72 27.42 1.53
C GLN A 229 13.05 27.88 2.97
N CYS A 230 12.73 27.05 3.97
CA CYS A 230 13.06 27.31 5.35
C CYS A 230 14.57 27.42 5.58
N ALA A 231 15.33 26.47 5.05
CA ALA A 231 16.78 26.42 5.26
C ALA A 231 17.55 27.57 4.58
N LYS A 232 16.97 28.22 3.56
CA LYS A 232 17.57 29.36 2.85
C LYS A 232 17.05 30.72 3.33
N LYS A 233 16.05 30.76 4.22
CA LYS A 233 15.40 32.00 4.67
C LYS A 233 16.34 32.94 5.42
N TYR A 234 17.24 32.39 6.24
CA TYR A 234 18.24 33.14 7.00
C TYR A 234 19.64 32.57 6.76
N SER A 235 20.65 33.44 6.77
CA SER A 235 22.06 33.06 6.59
C SER A 235 22.63 32.27 7.78
N SER A 236 22.09 32.51 8.98
CA SER A 236 22.45 31.83 10.21
C SER A 236 21.23 31.62 11.08
N PHE A 237 21.07 30.42 11.62
CA PHE A 237 20.00 30.05 12.53
C PHE A 237 20.44 28.87 13.42
N GLN A 238 19.63 28.60 14.45
CA GLN A 238 19.78 27.48 15.36
C GLN A 238 18.55 26.59 15.28
N VAL A 239 18.71 25.35 15.75
CA VAL A 239 17.61 24.39 15.87
C VAL A 239 17.34 24.16 17.34
N VAL A 240 16.08 24.34 17.77
CA VAL A 240 15.63 24.03 19.12
C VAL A 240 14.74 22.79 19.08
N VAL A 241 14.99 21.85 19.99
CA VAL A 241 14.20 20.62 20.17
C VAL A 241 13.71 20.52 21.61
N GLY A 242 12.58 19.83 21.82
CA GLY A 242 11.98 19.70 23.15
C GLY A 242 11.36 20.99 23.70
N LYS A 243 11.09 21.98 22.84
CA LYS A 243 10.46 23.26 23.23
C LYS A 243 9.01 23.02 23.64
N ASP A 244 8.72 23.14 24.93
CA ASP A 244 7.37 23.10 25.50
C ASP A 244 6.94 24.50 25.97
N SER A 245 5.64 24.79 26.02
CA SER A 245 5.11 26.10 26.41
C SER A 245 5.25 26.41 27.91
N SER A 246 5.54 25.39 28.73
CA SER A 246 5.43 25.48 30.20
C SER A 246 6.76 25.49 30.97
N SER A 247 7.90 25.12 30.37
CA SER A 247 9.20 25.15 31.07
C SER A 247 10.41 25.05 30.12
N ASN A 248 11.35 25.99 30.22
CA ASN A 248 12.59 26.05 29.42
C ASN A 248 13.67 25.02 29.84
N THR A 249 13.44 24.20 30.87
CA THR A 249 14.49 23.43 31.56
C THR A 249 15.01 22.22 30.79
N ASP A 250 14.27 21.72 29.79
CA ASP A 250 14.60 20.49 29.07
C ASP A 250 14.86 20.66 27.57
N GLN A 251 14.72 21.89 27.05
CA GLN A 251 14.99 22.18 25.63
C GLN A 251 16.49 22.13 25.32
N GLN A 252 16.83 21.73 24.09
CA GLN A 252 18.19 21.79 23.58
C GLN A 252 18.25 22.74 22.39
N THR A 253 19.13 23.74 22.47
CA THR A 253 19.44 24.66 21.38
C THR A 253 20.74 24.24 20.72
N LEU A 254 20.70 23.95 19.42
CA LEU A 254 21.79 23.31 18.69
C LEU A 254 22.20 24.19 17.51
N TYR A 255 23.50 24.34 17.34
CA TYR A 255 24.07 25.12 16.24
C TYR A 255 24.10 24.31 14.95
N VAL A 256 23.80 24.97 13.84
CA VAL A 256 23.92 24.39 12.51
C VAL A 256 25.40 24.26 12.12
N LYS A 257 25.78 23.07 11.63
CA LYS A 257 27.10 22.79 11.07
C LYS A 257 27.11 23.00 9.57
N VAL A 258 26.21 22.30 8.87
CA VAL A 258 26.06 22.34 7.41
C VAL A 258 24.59 22.18 7.04
N ILE A 259 24.17 22.87 5.99
CA ILE A 259 22.85 22.73 5.39
C ILE A 259 22.99 21.99 4.07
N HIS A 260 22.36 20.82 3.97
CA HIS A 260 22.32 20.01 2.76
C HIS A 260 20.97 20.24 2.05
N VAL A 261 20.93 21.20 1.13
CA VAL A 261 19.74 21.42 0.28
C VAL A 261 19.68 20.32 -0.78
N HIS A 262 18.47 19.84 -1.12
CA HIS A 262 18.31 18.84 -2.16
C HIS A 262 18.89 19.37 -3.50
N PRO A 263 19.73 18.61 -4.22
CA PRO A 263 20.48 19.12 -5.37
C PRO A 263 19.62 19.51 -6.58
N ARG A 264 18.37 19.01 -6.64
CA ARG A 264 17.38 19.37 -7.67
C ARG A 264 16.33 20.37 -7.19
N TYR A 265 16.56 21.00 -6.05
CA TYR A 265 15.70 22.08 -5.59
C TYR A 265 15.96 23.33 -6.43
N VAL A 266 14.88 23.96 -6.89
CA VAL A 266 14.91 25.22 -7.63
C VAL A 266 13.85 26.13 -7.03
N GLU A 267 14.23 27.34 -6.69
CA GLU A 267 13.33 28.33 -6.11
C GLU A 267 12.16 28.65 -7.06
N GLY A 268 10.96 28.79 -6.53
CA GLY A 268 9.73 28.97 -7.31
C GLY A 268 9.17 27.70 -7.97
N ARG A 269 9.91 26.58 -7.98
CA ARG A 269 9.37 25.27 -8.38
C ARG A 269 8.85 24.53 -7.14
N PRO A 270 7.69 23.84 -7.24
CA PRO A 270 7.12 23.12 -6.10
C PRO A 270 7.86 21.80 -5.80
N GLU A 271 8.77 21.34 -6.66
CA GLU A 271 9.45 20.05 -6.49
C GLU A 271 10.70 20.10 -5.60
N ASN A 272 10.95 18.98 -4.91
CA ASN A 272 12.19 18.70 -4.20
C ASN A 272 12.55 19.77 -3.14
N ASP A 273 11.54 20.44 -2.59
CA ASP A 273 11.68 21.47 -1.56
C ASP A 273 11.99 20.84 -0.19
N LEU A 274 13.19 20.28 -0.08
CA LEU A 274 13.69 19.61 1.12
C LEU A 274 15.14 20.00 1.39
N ALA A 275 15.47 20.15 2.67
CA ALA A 275 16.83 20.34 3.14
C ALA A 275 17.06 19.56 4.44
N VAL A 276 18.25 18.96 4.55
CA VAL A 276 18.72 18.29 5.76
C VAL A 276 19.73 19.18 6.45
N ILE A 277 19.46 19.51 7.70
CA ILE A 277 20.34 20.29 8.56
C ILE A 277 21.20 19.32 9.36
N GLU A 278 22.52 19.41 9.19
CA GLU A 278 23.50 18.73 10.03
C GLU A 278 23.86 19.64 11.21
N LEU A 279 23.71 19.11 12.42
CA LEU A 279 23.98 19.83 13.66
C LEU A 279 25.45 19.67 14.07
N ARG A 280 26.01 20.68 14.75
CA ARG A 280 27.38 20.62 15.29
C ARG A 280 27.45 19.61 16.43
N ASP A 281 26.52 19.71 17.36
CA ASP A 281 26.38 18.84 18.52
C ASP A 281 25.25 17.84 18.31
N ARG A 282 25.34 16.70 19.00
CA ARG A 282 24.31 15.66 18.95
C ARG A 282 23.17 16.01 19.92
N ILE A 283 21.94 15.85 19.46
CA ILE A 283 20.73 15.83 20.27
C ILE A 283 20.84 14.69 21.27
N ILE A 284 20.71 15.01 22.55
CA ILE A 284 20.60 14.02 23.62
C ILE A 284 19.14 13.55 23.65
N PHE A 285 18.89 12.32 23.19
CA PHE A 285 17.54 11.77 23.22
C PHE A 285 17.06 11.53 24.66
N LYS A 286 15.79 11.87 24.87
CA LYS A 286 15.04 11.69 26.11
C LYS A 286 13.64 11.20 25.74
N ARG A 287 12.82 10.86 26.73
CA ARG A 287 11.43 10.43 26.52
C ARG A 287 10.58 11.40 25.67
N HIS A 288 10.86 12.70 25.73
CA HIS A 288 10.16 13.77 25.00
C HIS A 288 11.00 14.33 23.82
N MET A 289 12.09 13.65 23.45
CA MET A 289 12.97 14.03 22.33
C MET A 289 13.52 12.78 21.65
N ILE A 290 12.87 12.34 20.56
CA ILE A 290 13.27 11.16 19.78
C ILE A 290 13.14 11.46 18.29
N ALA A 291 13.84 10.71 17.44
CA ALA A 291 13.68 10.83 16.00
C ALA A 291 12.34 10.24 15.50
N ALA A 292 11.80 10.79 14.40
CA ALA A 292 10.75 10.12 13.62
C ALA A 292 11.33 8.95 12.82
N CYS A 293 10.55 7.87 12.61
CA CYS A 293 11.02 6.77 11.77
C CYS A 293 10.93 7.13 10.28
N LEU A 294 11.98 6.80 9.52
CA LEU A 294 11.92 6.82 8.07
C LEU A 294 11.37 5.49 7.55
N PRO A 295 10.28 5.49 6.75
CA PRO A 295 9.74 4.27 6.18
C PRO A 295 10.57 3.79 4.97
N GLU A 296 10.33 2.56 4.50
CA GLU A 296 10.70 2.16 3.14
C GLU A 296 9.71 2.73 2.11
N ARG A 297 10.17 2.89 0.86
CA ARG A 297 9.38 3.58 -0.19
C ARG A 297 8.02 2.92 -0.42
N ASP A 298 8.04 1.61 -0.68
CA ASP A 298 6.83 0.90 -1.09
C ASP A 298 5.88 0.75 0.12
N PHE A 299 6.42 0.51 1.31
CA PHE A 299 5.65 0.51 2.56
C PHE A 299 4.95 1.87 2.81
N ALA A 300 5.66 2.98 2.63
CA ALA A 300 5.08 4.31 2.81
C ALA A 300 3.91 4.56 1.86
N GLU A 301 4.05 4.22 0.59
CA GLU A 301 3.07 4.60 -0.42
C GLU A 301 1.91 3.62 -0.54
N SER A 302 2.17 2.33 -0.38
CA SER A 302 1.16 1.28 -0.51
C SER A 302 0.42 0.98 0.79
N VAL A 303 1.00 1.29 1.95
CA VAL A 303 0.40 1.00 3.26
C VAL A 303 0.09 2.28 4.03
N LEU A 304 1.11 3.08 4.36
CA LEU A 304 0.92 4.24 5.24
C LEU A 304 0.05 5.33 4.59
N MET A 305 0.25 5.57 3.30
CA MET A 305 -0.46 6.61 2.55
C MET A 305 -1.72 6.10 1.83
N ALA A 306 -2.17 4.87 2.10
CA ALA A 306 -3.37 4.30 1.48
C ALA A 306 -4.67 4.99 1.94
N GLY A 307 -4.65 5.58 3.14
CA GLY A 307 -5.80 6.28 3.74
C GLY A 307 -6.40 5.57 4.95
N ASP A 308 -5.99 4.32 5.22
CA ASP A 308 -6.58 3.49 6.28
C ASP A 308 -6.02 3.77 7.69
N TYR A 309 -4.89 4.46 7.77
CA TYR A 309 -4.16 4.71 9.01
C TYR A 309 -4.23 6.18 9.43
N THR A 310 -4.23 6.41 10.75
CA THR A 310 -4.24 7.76 11.30
C THR A 310 -2.97 8.51 10.93
N THR A 311 -3.15 9.60 10.19
CA THR A 311 -2.08 10.52 9.83
C THR A 311 -2.21 11.79 10.63
N VAL A 312 -1.10 12.22 11.21
CA VAL A 312 -0.98 13.44 12.01
C VAL A 312 -0.03 14.43 11.36
N VAL A 313 -0.31 15.70 11.58
CA VAL A 313 0.62 16.81 11.31
C VAL A 313 0.89 17.53 12.62
N THR A 314 2.15 17.90 12.84
CA THR A 314 2.55 18.65 14.03
C THR A 314 3.29 19.91 13.60
N GLY A 315 2.94 21.04 14.19
CA GLY A 315 3.52 22.31 13.80
C GLY A 315 2.95 23.49 14.56
N TRP A 316 3.56 24.66 14.34
CA TRP A 316 3.08 25.93 14.86
C TRP A 316 2.31 26.70 13.80
N LYS A 317 1.36 27.51 14.28
CA LYS A 317 0.63 28.48 13.48
C LYS A 317 1.60 29.50 12.89
N GLU A 318 1.59 29.60 11.56
CA GLU A 318 2.34 30.61 10.84
C GLU A 318 1.83 32.00 11.27
N PRO A 319 2.72 32.94 11.66
CA PRO A 319 2.30 34.22 12.16
C PRO A 319 1.62 35.04 11.06
N GLN A 320 0.39 35.49 11.29
CA GLN A 320 -0.32 36.35 10.33
C GLN A 320 0.31 37.75 10.25
N GLN A 321 0.84 38.25 11.38
CA GLN A 321 1.63 39.49 11.51
C GLN A 321 2.65 39.30 12.63
N GLY A 322 3.95 39.23 12.31
CA GLY A 322 5.05 39.06 13.27
C GLY A 322 6.19 38.18 12.73
N SER A 323 7.40 38.33 13.29
CA SER A 323 8.57 37.55 12.86
C SER A 323 8.66 36.16 13.51
N ALA A 324 7.82 35.82 14.49
CA ALA A 324 7.89 34.58 15.26
C ALA A 324 6.53 33.86 15.35
N PHE A 325 6.54 32.53 15.44
CA PHE A 325 5.35 31.70 15.64
C PHE A 325 4.47 32.18 16.81
N GLN A 326 3.16 32.24 16.58
CA GLN A 326 2.16 32.55 17.61
C GLN A 326 1.54 31.24 18.14
N GLY A 327 1.53 31.08 19.48
CA GLY A 327 0.83 29.99 20.15
C GLY A 327 1.69 28.76 20.50
N SER A 328 1.03 27.74 21.04
CA SER A 328 1.65 26.46 21.40
C SER A 328 1.78 25.54 20.18
N LEU A 329 2.62 24.49 20.32
CA LEU A 329 2.71 23.44 19.30
C LEU A 329 1.33 22.79 19.14
N THR A 330 0.88 22.64 17.89
CA THR A 330 -0.40 22.02 17.58
C THR A 330 -0.20 20.67 16.91
N LEU A 331 -1.09 19.74 17.22
CA LEU A 331 -1.23 18.45 16.55
C LEU A 331 -2.61 18.39 15.91
N ASN A 332 -2.66 17.92 14.68
CA ASN A 332 -3.91 17.74 13.95
C ASN A 332 -3.90 16.46 13.13
N THR A 333 -5.08 15.98 12.73
CA THR A 333 -5.24 14.80 11.86
C THR A 333 -5.51 15.20 10.42
N LEU A 334 -4.90 14.48 9.48
CA LEU A 334 -5.07 14.70 8.04
C LEU A 334 -5.45 13.39 7.35
N VAL A 335 -6.08 13.52 6.17
CA VAL A 335 -6.43 12.40 5.30
C VAL A 335 -5.72 12.61 3.97
N TYR A 336 -5.05 11.58 3.45
CA TYR A 336 -4.37 11.68 2.16
C TYR A 336 -5.35 11.63 0.99
N ASN A 337 -5.04 12.41 -0.04
CA ASN A 337 -5.69 12.29 -1.34
C ASN A 337 -4.79 11.54 -2.32
N LYS A 338 -5.42 10.79 -3.23
CA LYS A 338 -4.70 10.16 -4.34
C LYS A 338 -4.23 11.22 -5.33
N LEU A 339 -3.13 10.92 -6.03
CA LEU A 339 -2.50 11.87 -6.96
C LEU A 339 -3.48 12.46 -8.01
N PRO A 340 -4.42 11.70 -8.61
CA PRO A 340 -5.40 12.28 -9.54
C PRO A 340 -6.25 13.38 -8.91
N MET A 341 -6.77 13.17 -7.69
CA MET A 341 -7.55 14.17 -6.96
C MET A 341 -6.71 15.41 -6.61
N CYS A 342 -5.43 15.21 -6.30
CA CYS A 342 -4.51 16.32 -6.07
C CYS A 342 -4.26 17.16 -7.33
N LEU A 343 -4.13 16.51 -8.49
CA LEU A 343 -3.95 17.19 -9.77
C LEU A 343 -5.19 18.00 -10.16
N GLU A 344 -6.39 17.48 -9.87
CA GLU A 344 -7.64 18.23 -10.06
C GLU A 344 -7.72 19.45 -9.15
N THR A 345 -7.30 19.32 -7.89
CA THR A 345 -7.42 20.38 -6.87
C THR A 345 -6.36 21.47 -7.02
N HIS A 346 -5.11 21.08 -7.31
CA HIS A 346 -3.95 21.97 -7.32
C HIS A 346 -3.30 22.13 -8.71
N GLY A 347 -3.95 21.66 -9.78
CA GLY A 347 -3.52 21.83 -11.16
C GLY A 347 -2.08 21.39 -11.42
N ASN A 348 -1.32 22.24 -12.12
CA ASN A 348 0.06 21.97 -12.57
C ASN A 348 1.12 22.05 -11.45
N LEU A 349 0.72 22.22 -10.18
CA LEU A 349 1.65 22.32 -9.06
C LEU A 349 2.05 20.95 -8.47
N MET A 350 1.42 19.86 -8.92
CA MET A 350 1.59 18.52 -8.35
C MET A 350 2.45 17.62 -9.23
N THR A 351 3.36 16.88 -8.59
CA THR A 351 4.15 15.82 -9.23
C THR A 351 4.07 14.53 -8.42
N ASN A 352 4.61 13.43 -8.96
CA ASN A 352 4.64 12.14 -8.25
C ASN A 352 5.53 12.13 -6.99
N LYS A 353 6.40 13.12 -6.81
CA LYS A 353 7.22 13.33 -5.60
C LYS A 353 6.50 14.11 -4.50
N MET A 354 5.32 14.62 -4.80
CA MET A 354 4.50 15.40 -3.90
C MET A 354 3.22 14.65 -3.57
N GLY A 355 2.56 15.06 -2.51
CA GLY A 355 1.22 14.61 -2.14
C GLY A 355 0.38 15.79 -1.65
N CYS A 356 -0.93 15.58 -1.61
CA CYS A 356 -1.86 16.51 -1.00
C CYS A 356 -2.77 15.79 -0.02
N THR A 357 -3.39 16.55 0.88
CA THR A 357 -4.41 16.04 1.80
C THR A 357 -5.80 16.48 1.36
N ALA A 358 -6.83 15.82 1.89
CA ALA A 358 -8.19 16.28 1.74
C ALA A 358 -8.37 17.69 2.33
N PRO A 359 -9.28 18.50 1.76
CA PRO A 359 -9.67 19.78 2.34
C PRO A 359 -10.30 19.57 3.72
N ARG A 360 -10.18 20.57 4.60
CA ARG A 360 -10.91 20.62 5.86
C ARG A 360 -11.62 21.96 6.00
N GLU A 361 -12.91 21.90 6.25
CA GLU A 361 -13.70 23.09 6.59
C GLU A 361 -13.12 23.74 7.85
N ASN A 362 -12.95 25.06 7.82
CA ASN A 362 -12.42 25.88 8.91
C ASN A 362 -10.97 25.57 9.35
N ALA A 363 -10.23 24.75 8.61
CA ALA A 363 -8.80 24.62 8.83
C ALA A 363 -8.11 25.89 8.31
N GLY A 364 -7.89 26.86 9.20
CA GLY A 364 -6.93 27.92 8.92
C GLY A 364 -5.60 27.30 8.49
N CYS A 365 -4.83 27.97 7.62
CA CYS A 365 -3.48 27.55 7.23
C CYS A 365 -2.53 27.61 8.42
N THR A 366 -2.69 26.68 9.36
CA THR A 366 -2.04 26.72 10.67
C THR A 366 -0.74 25.93 10.68
N MET A 367 -0.42 25.15 9.65
CA MET A 367 0.83 24.38 9.66
C MET A 367 1.90 25.11 8.85
N SER A 368 2.91 25.61 9.56
CA SER A 368 4.10 26.23 8.95
C SER A 368 4.84 25.27 8.00
N SER A 369 5.56 25.83 7.03
CA SER A 369 6.50 25.06 6.20
C SER A 369 7.52 24.30 7.06
N GLY A 370 7.83 23.07 6.62
CA GLY A 370 8.71 22.16 7.37
C GLY A 370 8.00 21.33 8.45
N SER A 371 6.69 21.50 8.63
CA SER A 371 5.91 20.67 9.56
C SER A 371 5.87 19.21 9.09
N PRO A 372 6.20 18.22 9.93
CA PRO A 372 6.16 16.81 9.54
C PRO A 372 4.74 16.26 9.48
N LEU A 373 4.50 15.41 8.48
CA LEU A 373 3.37 14.51 8.43
C LEU A 373 3.85 13.11 8.83
N LEU A 374 3.20 12.54 9.85
CA LEU A 374 3.52 11.20 10.34
C LEU A 374 2.30 10.31 10.31
N THR A 375 2.47 9.07 9.91
CA THR A 375 1.42 8.06 9.95
C THR A 375 1.71 7.06 11.06
N LEU A 376 0.71 6.80 11.90
CA LEU A 376 0.79 5.81 12.97
C LEU A 376 0.49 4.41 12.43
N TYR A 377 1.46 3.51 12.52
CA TYR A 377 1.29 2.10 12.15
C TYR A 377 1.81 1.21 13.27
N ARG A 378 0.94 0.34 13.81
CA ARG A 378 1.27 -0.61 14.90
C ARG A 378 2.16 0.01 15.98
N ASP A 379 1.72 1.15 16.52
CA ASP A 379 2.34 1.89 17.62
C ASP A 379 3.64 2.68 17.30
N VAL A 380 4.00 2.76 16.02
CA VAL A 380 5.18 3.51 15.54
C VAL A 380 4.77 4.60 14.56
N PHE A 381 5.27 5.82 14.78
CA PHE A 381 5.12 6.95 13.86
C PHE A 381 6.21 6.93 12.80
N PHE A 382 5.77 6.90 11.54
CA PHE A 382 6.62 6.99 10.37
C PHE A 382 6.42 8.32 9.67
N LEU A 383 7.53 9.00 9.37
CA LEU A 383 7.55 10.25 8.61
C LEU A 383 7.26 9.96 7.13
N THR A 384 6.09 10.36 6.67
CA THR A 384 5.59 10.16 5.31
C THR A 384 5.76 11.41 4.45
N GLY A 385 5.66 12.60 5.06
CA GLY A 385 5.72 13.86 4.34
C GLY A 385 6.27 15.03 5.15
N VAL A 386 6.62 16.11 4.46
CA VAL A 386 6.96 17.41 5.04
C VAL A 386 6.14 18.48 4.32
N VAL A 387 5.38 19.27 5.08
CA VAL A 387 4.57 20.38 4.55
C VAL A 387 5.48 21.34 3.78
N SER A 388 5.14 21.56 2.51
CA SER A 388 5.81 22.45 1.58
C SER A 388 4.70 23.15 0.82
N GLN A 389 4.31 24.34 1.30
CA GLN A 389 3.25 25.13 0.69
C GLN A 389 3.87 26.18 -0.25
N PRO A 390 3.65 26.08 -1.57
CA PRO A 390 4.05 27.11 -2.50
C PRO A 390 3.29 28.43 -2.21
N THR A 391 3.93 29.55 -2.50
CA THR A 391 3.32 30.89 -2.35
C THR A 391 2.04 31.02 -3.17
N GLY A 392 0.96 31.51 -2.55
CA GLY A 392 -0.31 31.76 -3.23
C GLY A 392 -1.25 30.55 -3.33
N VAL A 393 -0.90 29.42 -2.69
CA VAL A 393 -1.79 28.25 -2.61
C VAL A 393 -2.74 28.38 -1.43
N ASP A 394 -4.02 28.21 -1.70
CA ASP A 394 -5.06 28.14 -0.69
C ASP A 394 -5.02 26.78 0.02
N CYS A 395 -4.55 26.77 1.27
CA CYS A 395 -4.46 25.57 2.09
C CYS A 395 -5.82 24.99 2.49
N SER A 396 -6.92 25.75 2.37
CA SER A 396 -8.26 25.25 2.72
C SER A 396 -8.66 24.08 1.83
N LYS A 397 -8.05 24.02 0.63
CA LYS A 397 -8.17 22.93 -0.34
C LYS A 397 -7.34 21.69 0.01
N GLY A 398 -6.56 21.74 1.08
CA GLY A 398 -5.65 20.69 1.52
C GLY A 398 -4.19 21.14 1.57
N TYR A 399 -3.40 20.46 2.39
CA TYR A 399 -1.96 20.70 2.50
C TYR A 399 -1.22 20.03 1.37
N ILE A 400 -0.29 20.75 0.73
CA ILE A 400 0.71 20.19 -0.16
C ILE A 400 1.96 19.83 0.64
N PHE A 401 2.54 18.67 0.35
CA PHE A 401 3.73 18.18 1.03
C PHE A 401 4.68 17.43 0.09
N GLN A 402 5.97 17.41 0.43
CA GLN A 402 6.96 16.59 -0.23
C GLN A 402 6.89 15.16 0.34
N LYS A 403 6.78 14.14 -0.53
CA LYS A 403 6.79 12.73 -0.10
C LYS A 403 8.20 12.33 0.31
N VAL A 404 8.39 11.99 1.58
CA VAL A 404 9.70 11.57 2.10
C VAL A 404 10.16 10.26 1.46
N SER A 405 9.22 9.35 1.18
CA SER A 405 9.44 8.06 0.49
C SER A 405 10.21 8.21 -0.84
N ARG A 406 9.96 9.30 -1.58
CA ARG A 406 10.55 9.58 -2.89
C ARG A 406 11.96 10.18 -2.81
N HIS A 407 12.40 10.57 -1.61
CA HIS A 407 13.69 11.21 -1.36
C HIS A 407 14.62 10.35 -0.49
N LEU A 408 14.22 9.13 -0.12
CA LEU A 408 15.00 8.23 0.74
C LEU A 408 16.41 7.94 0.22
N GLY A 409 16.61 7.85 -1.10
CA GLY A 409 17.93 7.64 -1.71
C GLY A 409 18.91 8.77 -1.38
N TRP A 410 18.47 10.01 -1.54
CA TRP A 410 19.26 11.20 -1.18
C TRP A 410 19.45 11.30 0.35
N LEU A 411 18.38 11.08 1.12
CA LEU A 411 18.46 11.13 2.59
C LEU A 411 19.49 10.14 3.13
N ARG A 412 19.45 8.87 2.70
CA ARG A 412 20.37 7.81 3.16
C ARG A 412 21.83 8.11 2.82
N GLN A 413 22.12 8.75 1.68
CA GLN A 413 23.47 9.18 1.33
C GLN A 413 24.02 10.26 2.28
N ARG A 414 23.15 11.10 2.85
CA ARG A 414 23.54 12.20 3.75
C ARG A 414 23.57 11.80 5.23
N ILE A 415 22.57 11.07 5.69
CA ILE A 415 22.43 10.70 7.11
C ILE A 415 23.13 9.36 7.47
N GLY A 416 23.66 8.67 6.46
CA GLY A 416 24.24 7.33 6.53
C GLY A 416 23.18 6.22 6.39
N SER A 417 23.58 5.07 5.87
CA SER A 417 22.72 3.89 5.77
C SER A 417 22.65 3.13 7.10
N ARG A 418 21.46 3.09 7.69
CA ARG A 418 21.06 2.35 8.91
C ARG A 418 21.43 3.04 10.23
#